data_AF-A0A4Q2DGI0-F1
#
_entry.id   AF-A0A4Q2DGI0-F1
#
_cell.length_a   1.000
_cell.length_b   1.000
_cell.length_c   1.000
_cell.angle_alpha   90.00
_cell.angle_beta   90.00
_cell.angle_gamma   90.00
#
_symmetry.space_group_name_H-M   'P 1'
#
loop_
_entity.id
_entity.type
_entity.pdbx_description
1 polymer ?
#
loop_
_entity_poly.entity_id
_entity_poly.type
_entity_poly.pdbx_seq_one_letter_code
_entity_poly.pdbx_strand_id
1 'polypeptide(L)'
;MLKGCECIIIFTDSMAVARRSVDLSVHTGQAYSLAVCKALSEWFSGGGDRSLEFIGTLSKLEWGIHHQAHLASRSLPPIPAGRRPATSPDSVHKHITQTALDSWATRYQDNEYRGSQFLVMHKTKGNIIAPMYANGGSWLKLVGEDTRLCTRMCRAILNHAPIGEYYRRFNIQEDYSCTHGAERQTREHIFTRCPDLNTRRRTPKLLNELLGFLQQNPTAFGFCSAPEGIG
;
A
#
# COMPACT_ATOMS: atom_id res chain seq x y z
N MET A 1 19.07 27.34 -28.54
CA MET A 1 17.64 27.54 -28.84
C MET A 1 17.44 27.51 -30.35
N LEU A 2 16.32 26.96 -30.79
CA LEU A 2 15.94 26.81 -32.19
C LEU A 2 15.68 28.20 -32.81
N LYS A 3 16.66 28.76 -33.53
CA LYS A 3 16.53 30.07 -34.21
C LYS A 3 15.54 29.93 -35.38
N GLY A 4 14.57 30.83 -35.47
CA GLY A 4 13.56 30.83 -36.53
C GLY A 4 12.38 29.86 -36.32
N CYS A 5 12.29 29.22 -35.15
CA CYS A 5 11.15 28.38 -34.79
C CYS A 5 10.06 29.23 -34.12
N GLU A 6 8.86 29.24 -34.70
CA GLU A 6 7.69 29.97 -34.21
C GLU A 6 6.78 29.10 -33.33
N CYS A 7 6.71 27.78 -33.59
CA CYS A 7 5.86 26.87 -32.83
C CYS A 7 6.66 25.66 -32.33
N ILE A 8 6.54 25.37 -31.04
CA ILE A 8 7.07 24.14 -30.42
C ILE A 8 5.89 23.23 -30.09
N ILE A 9 5.91 22.02 -30.65
CA ILE A 9 4.92 20.98 -30.36
C ILE A 9 5.59 19.85 -29.58
N ILE A 10 5.07 19.55 -28.40
CA ILE A 10 5.57 18.49 -27.52
C ILE A 10 4.54 17.37 -27.44
N PHE A 11 4.92 16.19 -27.94
CA PHE A 11 4.14 14.96 -27.79
C PHE A 11 4.49 14.29 -26.46
N THR A 12 3.48 13.93 -25.66
CA THR A 12 3.68 13.32 -24.35
C THR A 12 2.63 12.27 -24.02
N ASP A 13 3.04 11.20 -23.35
CA ASP A 13 2.13 10.22 -22.75
C ASP A 13 1.57 10.63 -21.39
N SER A 14 1.98 11.80 -20.87
CA SER A 14 1.51 12.32 -19.58
C SER A 14 1.16 13.80 -19.65
N MET A 15 -0.08 14.10 -20.02
CA MET A 15 -0.62 15.46 -19.98
C MET A 15 -0.59 16.06 -18.56
N ALA A 16 -0.65 15.22 -17.52
CA ALA A 16 -0.51 15.67 -16.15
C ALA A 16 0.89 16.23 -15.87
N VAL A 17 1.95 15.58 -16.38
CA VAL A 17 3.33 16.06 -16.25
C VAL A 17 3.56 17.29 -17.12
N ALA A 18 3.03 17.32 -18.35
CA ALA A 18 3.12 18.50 -19.21
C ALA A 18 2.50 19.73 -18.55
N ARG A 19 1.27 19.63 -18.04
CA ARG A 19 0.62 20.72 -17.30
C ARG A 19 1.45 21.17 -16.10
N ARG A 20 1.95 20.21 -15.32
CA ARG A 20 2.80 20.50 -14.16
C ARG A 20 4.12 21.19 -14.55
N SER A 21 4.70 20.85 -15.70
CA SER A 21 5.99 21.41 -16.14
C SER A 21 5.96 22.90 -16.47
N VAL A 22 4.77 23.47 -16.66
CA VAL A 22 4.56 24.91 -16.90
C VAL A 22 3.73 25.57 -15.79
N ASP A 23 3.45 24.83 -14.71
CA ASP A 23 2.75 25.34 -13.53
C ASP A 23 3.75 26.05 -12.60
N LEU A 24 3.46 27.31 -12.26
CA LEU A 24 4.28 28.12 -11.36
C LEU A 24 3.81 28.03 -9.91
N SER A 25 2.68 27.37 -9.64
CA SER A 25 2.15 27.17 -8.30
C SER A 25 3.09 26.35 -7.41
N VAL A 26 2.87 26.40 -6.09
CA VAL A 26 3.70 25.65 -5.14
C VAL A 26 3.37 24.17 -5.26
N HIS A 27 4.36 23.40 -5.73
CA HIS A 27 4.27 21.94 -5.82
C HIS A 27 5.66 21.31 -5.74
N THR A 28 5.72 20.00 -5.52
CA THR A 28 6.97 19.24 -5.36
C THR A 28 7.91 19.35 -6.57
N GLY A 29 7.39 19.39 -7.79
CA GLY A 29 8.20 19.61 -9.00
C GLY A 29 8.63 21.06 -9.30
N GLN A 30 8.38 22.05 -8.42
CA GLN A 30 8.40 23.47 -8.81
C GLN A 30 9.75 23.95 -9.35
N ALA A 31 10.86 23.43 -8.82
CA ALA A 31 12.20 23.77 -9.32
C ALA A 31 12.36 23.47 -10.82
N TYR A 32 11.76 22.39 -11.32
CA TYR A 32 11.79 22.05 -12.74
C TYR A 32 10.86 22.93 -13.55
N SER A 33 9.66 23.20 -13.03
CA SER A 33 8.71 24.08 -13.71
C SER A 33 9.29 25.48 -13.86
N LEU A 34 9.96 26.00 -12.83
CA LEU A 34 10.69 27.26 -12.90
C LEU A 34 11.83 27.22 -13.94
N ALA A 35 12.59 26.13 -14.02
CA ALA A 35 13.64 25.98 -15.03
C ALA A 35 13.08 25.94 -16.46
N VAL A 36 11.99 25.20 -16.67
CA VAL A 36 11.27 25.11 -17.95
C VAL A 36 10.69 26.48 -18.33
N CYS A 37 9.94 27.11 -17.43
CA CYS A 37 9.36 28.42 -17.64
C CYS A 37 10.41 29.51 -17.88
N LYS A 38 11.58 29.44 -17.24
CA LYS A 38 12.69 30.35 -17.52
C LYS A 38 13.20 30.20 -18.95
N ALA A 39 13.48 28.97 -19.38
CA ALA A 39 13.93 28.69 -20.75
C ALA A 39 12.87 29.07 -21.80
N LEU A 40 11.60 28.82 -21.50
CA LEU A 40 10.48 29.23 -22.35
C LEU A 40 10.31 30.75 -22.37
N SER A 41 10.50 31.45 -21.26
CA SER A 41 10.40 32.92 -21.19
C SER A 41 11.46 33.59 -22.06
N GLU A 42 12.70 33.10 -22.03
CA GLU A 42 13.77 33.55 -22.94
C GLU A 42 13.39 33.28 -24.41
N TRP A 43 12.64 32.21 -24.69
CA TRP A 43 12.14 31.91 -26.03
C TRP A 43 11.00 32.83 -26.45
N PHE A 44 9.95 32.98 -25.65
CA PHE A 44 8.83 33.86 -26.00
C PHE A 44 9.26 35.32 -26.18
N SER A 45 10.30 35.77 -25.47
CA SER A 45 10.86 37.13 -25.61
C SER A 45 11.42 37.43 -27.00
N GLY A 46 11.68 36.41 -27.84
CA GLY A 46 12.26 36.58 -29.17
C GLY A 46 11.26 36.72 -30.33
N GLY A 47 9.94 36.77 -30.07
CA GLY A 47 8.91 37.00 -31.10
C GLY A 47 7.49 36.83 -30.59
N GLY A 48 6.59 37.77 -30.95
CA GLY A 48 5.21 37.84 -30.42
C GLY A 48 4.27 36.71 -30.86
N ASP A 49 4.57 36.06 -31.99
CA ASP A 49 3.73 34.99 -32.56
C ASP A 49 4.20 33.58 -32.14
N ARG A 50 5.07 33.47 -31.12
CA ARG A 50 5.58 32.17 -30.67
C ARG A 50 4.52 31.40 -29.88
N SER A 51 4.41 30.09 -30.12
CA SER A 51 3.46 29.20 -29.42
C SER A 51 4.07 27.89 -28.93
N LEU A 52 3.57 27.37 -27.82
CA LEU A 52 3.93 26.08 -27.26
C LEU A 52 2.66 25.22 -27.11
N GLU A 53 2.66 24.04 -27.72
CA GLU A 53 1.53 23.11 -27.69
C GLU A 53 1.94 21.75 -27.12
N PHE A 54 1.08 21.18 -26.28
CA PHE A 54 1.23 19.83 -25.78
C PHE A 54 0.16 18.92 -26.39
N ILE A 55 0.61 17.87 -27.08
CA ILE A 55 -0.27 16.86 -27.69
C ILE A 55 -0.15 15.56 -26.90
N GLY A 56 -1.27 15.12 -26.33
CA GLY A 56 -1.34 13.85 -25.61
C GLY A 56 -1.30 12.67 -26.56
N THR A 57 -0.36 11.75 -26.36
CA THR A 57 -0.17 10.55 -27.18
C THR A 57 -0.15 9.29 -26.33
N LEU A 58 -0.90 8.26 -26.71
CA LEU A 58 -0.91 7.01 -25.96
C LEU A 58 0.42 6.26 -26.17
N SER A 59 1.16 6.00 -25.09
CA SER A 59 2.44 5.27 -25.13
C SER A 59 2.33 3.86 -25.74
N LYS A 60 1.16 3.23 -25.62
CA LYS A 60 0.84 1.90 -26.21
C LYS A 60 0.86 1.88 -27.73
N LEU A 61 0.76 3.04 -28.39
CA LEU A 61 0.82 3.10 -29.86
C LEU A 61 2.23 2.88 -30.39
N GLU A 62 3.24 2.92 -29.51
CA GLU A 62 4.67 2.75 -29.85
C GLU A 62 5.08 3.57 -31.08
N TRP A 63 4.52 4.78 -31.17
CA TRP A 63 4.65 5.61 -32.34
C TRP A 63 6.07 6.18 -32.47
N GLY A 64 6.83 5.65 -33.45
CA GLY A 64 8.07 6.21 -33.99
C GLY A 64 8.94 6.98 -32.98
N ILE A 65 9.09 8.28 -33.22
CA ILE A 65 9.92 9.19 -32.42
C ILE A 65 9.50 9.29 -30.95
N HIS A 66 8.20 9.18 -30.66
CA HIS A 66 7.70 9.20 -29.28
C HIS A 66 8.11 7.92 -28.53
N HIS A 67 8.02 6.76 -29.18
CA HIS A 67 8.50 5.51 -28.57
C HIS A 67 10.01 5.50 -28.37
N GLN A 68 10.78 6.05 -29.32
CA GLN A 68 12.23 6.24 -29.15
C GLN A 68 12.54 7.15 -27.96
N ALA A 69 11.82 8.26 -27.80
CA ALA A 69 11.95 9.14 -26.64
C ALA A 69 11.58 8.41 -25.33
N HIS A 70 10.52 7.59 -25.33
CA HIS A 70 10.13 6.77 -24.18
C HIS A 70 11.25 5.79 -23.78
N LEU A 71 11.79 5.03 -24.72
CA LEU A 71 12.90 4.09 -24.47
C LEU A 71 14.16 4.82 -23.97
N ALA A 72 14.53 5.93 -24.62
CA ALA A 72 15.67 6.74 -24.21
C ALA A 72 15.48 7.30 -22.79
N SER A 73 14.29 7.77 -22.43
CA SER A 73 14.02 8.28 -21.08
C SER A 73 14.14 7.20 -20.00
N ARG A 74 13.78 5.95 -20.32
CA ARG A 74 13.88 4.81 -19.39
C ARG A 74 15.31 4.30 -19.21
N SER A 75 16.21 4.56 -20.16
CA SER A 75 17.61 4.16 -20.08
C SER A 75 18.50 5.20 -19.38
N LEU A 76 17.97 6.40 -19.11
CA LEU A 76 18.70 7.42 -18.34
C LEU A 76 18.86 6.98 -16.88
N PRO A 77 20.06 7.18 -16.29
CA PRO A 77 20.25 6.91 -14.87
C PRO A 77 19.37 7.83 -14.01
N PRO A 78 18.92 7.37 -12.83
CA PRO A 78 18.25 8.24 -11.86
C PRO A 78 19.10 9.47 -11.55
N ILE A 79 18.49 10.66 -11.56
CA ILE A 79 19.22 11.90 -11.26
C ILE A 79 19.71 11.85 -9.80
N PRO A 80 21.03 12.03 -9.53
CA PRO A 80 21.59 11.88 -8.19
C PRO A 80 20.94 12.84 -7.17
N ALA A 81 20.60 12.32 -5.99
CA ALA A 81 20.16 13.13 -4.86
C ALA A 81 21.37 13.84 -4.22
N GLY A 82 21.36 15.17 -4.12
CA GLY A 82 22.48 15.92 -3.53
C GLY A 82 22.44 17.42 -3.78
N ARG A 83 23.49 18.15 -3.39
CA ARG A 83 23.61 19.64 -3.28
C ARG A 83 23.21 20.49 -4.50
N ARG A 84 22.91 19.90 -5.65
CA ARG A 84 22.25 20.54 -6.81
C ARG A 84 21.25 19.54 -7.44
N PRO A 85 20.12 19.21 -6.79
CA PRO A 85 19.28 18.14 -7.29
C PRO A 85 18.27 18.73 -8.27
N ALA A 86 18.39 18.36 -9.53
CA ALA A 86 17.24 18.22 -10.41
C ALA A 86 16.55 16.88 -10.07
N THR A 87 16.15 16.70 -8.79
CA THR A 87 15.39 15.54 -8.29
C THR A 87 14.21 16.11 -7.50
N SER A 88 12.97 15.70 -7.79
CA SER A 88 11.82 16.26 -7.07
C SER A 88 11.77 15.70 -5.63
N PRO A 89 11.29 16.48 -4.63
CA PRO A 89 10.97 15.96 -3.31
C PRO A 89 10.07 14.71 -3.36
N ASP A 90 9.15 14.62 -4.33
CA ASP A 90 8.36 13.40 -4.57
C ASP A 90 9.22 12.16 -4.84
N SER A 91 10.27 12.31 -5.66
CA SER A 91 11.18 11.21 -5.98
C SER A 91 11.96 10.77 -4.74
N VAL A 92 12.40 11.72 -3.92
CA VAL A 92 13.07 11.45 -2.64
C VAL A 92 12.11 10.74 -1.67
N HIS A 93 10.89 11.25 -1.51
CA HIS A 93 9.87 10.64 -0.66
C HIS A 93 9.54 9.23 -1.09
N LYS A 94 9.34 9.00 -2.40
CA LYS A 94 9.08 7.66 -2.95
C LYS A 94 10.24 6.70 -2.68
N HIS A 95 11.47 7.16 -2.84
CA HIS A 95 12.65 6.34 -2.57
C HIS A 95 12.74 5.95 -1.09
N ILE A 96 12.68 6.91 -0.17
CA ILE A 96 12.72 6.66 1.28
C ILE A 96 11.59 5.73 1.70
N THR A 97 10.38 5.96 1.19
CA THR A 97 9.21 5.14 1.50
C THR A 97 9.40 3.70 1.03
N GLN A 98 9.93 3.50 -0.18
CA GLN A 98 10.21 2.17 -0.70
C GLN A 98 11.28 1.46 0.14
N THR A 99 12.37 2.15 0.49
CA THR A 99 13.41 1.59 1.36
C THR A 99 12.87 1.20 2.73
N ALA A 100 12.01 2.03 3.33
CA ALA A 100 11.37 1.70 4.60
C ALA A 100 10.45 0.48 4.48
N LEU A 101 9.67 0.38 3.40
CA LEU A 101 8.82 -0.77 3.12
C LEU A 101 9.63 -2.06 2.93
N ASP A 102 10.72 -2.01 2.16
CA ASP A 102 11.57 -3.18 1.90
C ASP A 102 12.26 -3.65 3.19
N SER A 103 12.74 -2.71 4.00
CA SER A 103 13.29 -2.99 5.33
C SER A 103 12.25 -3.63 6.25
N TRP A 104 11.02 -3.11 6.30
CA TRP A 104 9.95 -3.67 7.12
C TRP A 104 9.55 -5.07 6.65
N ALA A 105 9.39 -5.26 5.34
CA ALA A 105 9.07 -6.57 4.75
C ALA A 105 10.14 -7.61 5.06
N THR A 106 11.42 -7.23 4.98
CA THR A 106 12.56 -8.10 5.32
C THR A 106 12.55 -8.48 6.79
N ARG A 107 12.45 -7.49 7.69
CA ARG A 107 12.39 -7.75 9.14
C ARG A 107 11.18 -8.59 9.53
N TYR A 108 10.04 -8.42 8.86
CA TYR A 108 8.84 -9.22 9.15
C TYR A 108 8.97 -10.71 8.80
N GLN A 109 9.93 -11.09 7.93
CA GLN A 109 10.24 -12.51 7.69
C GLN A 109 11.00 -13.14 8.85
N ASP A 110 11.72 -12.34 9.63
CA ASP A 110 12.42 -12.80 10.83
C ASP A 110 11.42 -13.12 11.95
N ASN A 111 11.53 -14.32 12.49
CA ASN A 111 10.69 -14.82 13.56
C ASN A 111 10.89 -14.06 14.87
N GLU A 112 12.12 -13.64 15.17
CA GLU A 112 12.41 -12.90 16.41
C GLU A 112 11.80 -11.50 16.36
N TYR A 113 11.98 -10.81 15.24
CA TYR A 113 11.40 -9.49 15.02
C TYR A 113 9.87 -9.52 15.00
N ARG A 114 9.28 -10.49 14.30
CA ARG A 114 7.82 -10.62 14.20
C ARG A 114 7.21 -11.10 15.52
N GLY A 115 7.89 -11.97 16.25
CA GLY A 115 7.36 -12.64 17.42
C GLY A 115 6.43 -13.82 17.10
N SER A 116 6.11 -14.61 18.13
CA SER A 116 5.34 -15.86 18.02
C SER A 116 3.82 -15.69 18.17
N GLN A 117 3.36 -14.50 18.54
CA GLN A 117 1.96 -14.25 18.85
C GLN A 117 1.10 -14.06 17.60
N PHE A 118 1.68 -13.61 16.48
CA PHE A 118 0.91 -13.31 15.27
C PHE A 118 0.58 -14.56 14.46
N LEU A 119 -0.63 -14.63 13.89
CA LEU A 119 -0.91 -15.61 12.84
C LEU A 119 -0.23 -15.15 11.55
N VAL A 120 0.71 -15.94 11.06
CA VAL A 120 1.39 -15.69 9.79
C VAL A 120 0.46 -16.08 8.65
N MET A 121 -0.12 -15.08 7.98
CA MET A 121 -0.98 -15.32 6.82
C MET A 121 -0.18 -15.28 5.52
N HIS A 122 -0.64 -16.10 4.59
CA HIS A 122 -0.10 -16.20 3.25
C HIS A 122 -1.15 -15.78 2.21
N LYS A 123 -0.71 -15.12 1.14
CA LYS A 123 -1.56 -14.79 -0.02
C LYS A 123 -1.85 -16.04 -0.84
N THR A 124 -0.82 -16.82 -1.08
CA THR A 124 -0.84 -18.14 -1.74
C THR A 124 0.15 -19.05 -1.02
N LYS A 125 0.10 -20.37 -1.26
CA LYS A 125 0.96 -21.34 -0.58
C LYS A 125 2.44 -20.92 -0.67
N GLY A 126 3.07 -20.63 0.47
CA GLY A 126 4.48 -20.22 0.58
C GLY A 126 4.72 -18.71 0.59
N ASN A 127 3.79 -17.89 0.11
CA ASN A 127 3.99 -16.43 0.01
C ASN A 127 3.35 -15.69 1.18
N ILE A 128 4.16 -15.35 2.19
CA ILE A 128 3.73 -14.55 3.34
C ILE A 128 3.25 -13.17 2.86
N ILE A 129 2.16 -12.68 3.44
CA ILE A 129 1.69 -11.34 3.13
C ILE A 129 2.62 -10.32 3.80
N ALA A 130 3.34 -9.55 2.99
CA ALA A 130 4.19 -8.48 3.48
C ALA A 130 3.36 -7.33 4.06
N PRO A 131 3.88 -6.63 5.09
CA PRO A 131 3.28 -5.40 5.56
C PRO A 131 3.28 -4.32 4.47
N MET A 132 2.25 -3.48 4.43
CA MET A 132 2.11 -2.40 3.45
C MET A 132 1.28 -1.27 4.04
N TYR A 133 1.67 -0.02 3.81
CA TYR A 133 0.97 1.16 4.34
C TYR A 133 -0.12 1.69 3.40
N ALA A 134 0.05 1.52 2.08
CA ALA A 134 -0.84 2.10 1.10
C ALA A 134 -2.13 1.28 0.91
N ASN A 135 -3.29 1.97 0.95
CA ASN A 135 -4.60 1.44 0.59
C ASN A 135 -4.98 0.12 1.30
N GLY A 136 -4.56 -0.03 2.56
CA GLY A 136 -4.86 -1.23 3.35
C GLY A 136 -4.15 -2.52 2.89
N GLY A 137 -3.22 -2.42 1.94
CA GLY A 137 -2.42 -3.52 1.45
C GLY A 137 -3.22 -4.70 0.89
N SER A 138 -2.62 -5.90 0.93
CA SER A 138 -3.32 -7.14 0.56
C SER A 138 -4.25 -7.66 1.67
N TRP A 139 -4.18 -7.07 2.87
CA TRP A 139 -4.92 -7.49 4.04
C TRP A 139 -6.36 -6.98 4.03
N LEU A 140 -6.54 -5.66 3.89
CA LEU A 140 -7.85 -5.03 4.04
C LEU A 140 -8.72 -5.14 2.77
N LYS A 141 -8.11 -5.33 1.60
CA LYS A 141 -8.85 -5.47 0.34
C LYS A 141 -9.88 -6.59 0.34
N LEU A 142 -9.66 -7.66 1.12
CA LEU A 142 -10.56 -8.82 1.14
C LEU A 142 -11.74 -8.67 2.11
N VAL A 143 -11.65 -7.75 3.09
CA VAL A 143 -12.76 -7.47 4.02
C VAL A 143 -13.67 -6.36 3.51
N GLY A 144 -13.19 -5.51 2.60
CA GLY A 144 -13.97 -4.41 2.05
C GLY A 144 -14.41 -3.45 3.15
N GLU A 145 -15.72 -3.16 3.20
CA GLU A 145 -16.32 -2.24 4.17
C GLU A 145 -16.87 -2.94 5.43
N ASP A 146 -16.76 -4.28 5.52
CA ASP A 146 -17.23 -5.03 6.70
C ASP A 146 -16.26 -4.83 7.88
N THR A 147 -16.53 -3.78 8.64
CA THR A 147 -15.75 -3.40 9.82
C THR A 147 -15.78 -4.49 10.89
N ARG A 148 -16.91 -5.19 11.08
CA ARG A 148 -17.02 -6.26 12.10
C ARG A 148 -16.14 -7.45 11.73
N LEU A 149 -16.15 -7.86 10.47
CA LEU A 149 -15.26 -8.91 9.96
C LEU A 149 -13.80 -8.50 10.05
N CYS A 150 -13.48 -7.26 9.65
CA CYS A 150 -12.13 -6.69 9.76
C CYS A 150 -11.62 -6.74 11.21
N THR A 151 -12.44 -6.29 12.15
CA THR A 151 -12.09 -6.27 13.57
C THR A 151 -11.86 -7.68 14.13
N ARG A 152 -12.73 -8.66 13.82
CA ARG A 152 -12.52 -10.07 14.22
C ARG A 152 -11.27 -10.67 13.56
N MET A 153 -11.01 -10.35 12.30
CA MET A 153 -9.81 -10.75 11.57
C MET A 153 -8.55 -10.21 12.25
N CYS A 154 -8.51 -8.92 12.57
CA CYS A 154 -7.40 -8.29 13.29
C CYS A 154 -7.19 -8.96 14.66
N ARG A 155 -8.25 -9.17 15.44
CA ARG A 155 -8.17 -9.84 16.75
C ARG A 155 -7.59 -11.25 16.64
N ALA A 156 -8.02 -12.03 15.66
CA ALA A 156 -7.50 -13.37 15.42
C ALA A 156 -6.01 -13.36 15.04
N ILE A 157 -5.62 -12.49 14.09
CA ILE A 157 -4.24 -12.39 13.59
C ILE A 157 -3.30 -11.90 14.69
N LEU A 158 -3.66 -10.83 15.39
CA LEU A 158 -2.80 -10.16 16.38
C LEU A 158 -2.79 -10.86 17.75
N ASN A 159 -3.60 -11.92 17.94
CA ASN A 159 -3.83 -12.55 19.24
C ASN A 159 -4.35 -11.56 20.30
N HIS A 160 -5.31 -10.74 19.90
CA HIS A 160 -5.98 -9.72 20.73
C HIS A 160 -7.49 -9.97 20.85
N ALA A 161 -7.92 -11.19 20.55
CA ALA A 161 -9.30 -11.57 20.79
C ALA A 161 -9.56 -11.69 22.31
N PRO A 162 -10.75 -11.30 22.80
CA PRO A 162 -11.15 -11.42 24.19
C PRO A 162 -11.50 -12.87 24.53
N ILE A 163 -10.48 -13.72 24.55
CA ILE A 163 -10.58 -15.17 24.77
C ILE A 163 -9.62 -15.57 25.89
N GLY A 164 -9.78 -16.77 26.45
CA GLY A 164 -8.98 -17.22 27.59
C GLY A 164 -7.47 -17.16 27.40
N GLU A 165 -6.95 -17.38 26.19
CA GLU A 165 -5.53 -17.19 25.86
C GLU A 165 -5.06 -15.75 26.10
N TYR A 166 -5.87 -14.75 25.71
CA TYR A 166 -5.57 -13.33 25.92
C TYR A 166 -5.68 -12.95 27.39
N TYR A 167 -6.75 -13.34 28.08
CA TYR A 167 -6.95 -13.02 29.49
C TYR A 167 -5.82 -13.54 30.37
N ARG A 168 -5.40 -14.79 30.14
CA ARG A 168 -4.25 -15.37 30.83
C ARG A 168 -2.96 -14.60 30.56
N ARG A 169 -2.71 -14.20 29.30
CA ARG A 169 -1.49 -13.47 28.91
C ARG A 169 -1.37 -12.13 29.64
N PHE A 170 -2.49 -11.45 29.86
CA PHE A 170 -2.53 -10.13 30.51
C PHE A 170 -3.00 -10.17 31.97
N ASN A 171 -3.10 -11.36 32.58
CA ASN A 171 -3.53 -11.54 33.96
C ASN A 171 -4.90 -10.90 34.29
N ILE A 172 -5.83 -10.95 33.32
CA ILE A 172 -7.21 -10.44 33.48
C ILE A 172 -8.04 -11.49 34.22
N GLN A 173 -8.75 -11.06 35.27
CA GLN A 173 -9.57 -11.92 36.13
C GLN A 173 -10.96 -12.17 35.51
N GLU A 174 -10.98 -12.74 34.31
CA GLU A 174 -12.19 -13.20 33.62
C GLU A 174 -12.13 -14.71 33.39
N ASP A 175 -13.29 -15.34 33.17
CA ASP A 175 -13.35 -16.75 32.81
C ASP A 175 -12.58 -16.98 31.49
N TYR A 176 -11.64 -17.91 31.54
CA TYR A 176 -10.78 -18.27 30.41
C TYR A 176 -11.21 -19.59 29.77
N SER A 177 -12.16 -20.31 30.36
CA SER A 177 -12.69 -21.56 29.83
C SER A 177 -13.61 -21.32 28.63
N CYS A 178 -13.81 -22.35 27.82
CA CYS A 178 -14.85 -22.29 26.80
C CYS A 178 -16.17 -22.76 27.40
N THR A 179 -17.29 -22.24 26.90
CA THR A 179 -18.67 -22.59 27.31
C THR A 179 -18.99 -24.08 27.34
N HIS A 180 -18.35 -24.88 26.48
CA HIS A 180 -18.52 -26.34 26.44
C HIS A 180 -17.57 -27.12 27.36
N GLY A 181 -16.80 -26.42 28.21
CA GLY A 181 -15.98 -27.03 29.27
C GLY A 181 -14.50 -27.25 28.92
N ALA A 182 -14.00 -26.74 27.79
CA ALA A 182 -12.54 -26.71 27.59
C ALA A 182 -11.87 -25.82 28.63
N GLU A 183 -10.83 -26.35 29.28
CA GLU A 183 -10.07 -25.68 30.36
C GLU A 183 -9.63 -24.25 29.97
N ARG A 184 -9.29 -24.05 28.70
CA ARG A 184 -8.93 -22.73 28.17
C ARG A 184 -9.33 -22.56 26.72
N GLN A 185 -10.02 -21.46 26.43
CA GLN A 185 -10.31 -21.04 25.06
C GLN A 185 -9.05 -20.43 24.43
N THR A 186 -8.45 -21.14 23.48
CA THR A 186 -7.29 -20.70 22.68
C THR A 186 -7.68 -20.49 21.22
N ARG A 187 -6.83 -19.79 20.45
CA ARG A 187 -7.04 -19.68 18.99
C ARG A 187 -7.07 -21.04 18.32
N GLU A 188 -6.16 -21.95 18.69
CA GLU A 188 -6.14 -23.31 18.15
C GLU A 188 -7.44 -24.05 18.45
N HIS A 189 -7.91 -23.96 19.69
CA HIS A 189 -9.19 -24.55 20.10
C HIS A 189 -10.35 -24.02 19.25
N ILE A 190 -10.47 -22.69 19.13
CA ILE A 190 -11.51 -22.03 18.31
C ILE A 190 -11.46 -22.51 16.86
N PHE A 191 -10.27 -22.62 16.27
CA PHE A 191 -10.14 -23.04 14.88
C PHE A 191 -10.40 -24.52 14.66
N THR A 192 -10.08 -25.39 15.62
CA THR A 192 -9.94 -26.83 15.33
C THR A 192 -10.74 -27.79 16.19
N ARG A 193 -11.25 -27.35 17.35
CA ARG A 193 -11.82 -28.26 18.36
C ARG A 193 -13.10 -27.76 19.01
N CYS A 194 -13.43 -26.47 18.91
CA CYS A 194 -14.63 -25.91 19.52
C CYS A 194 -15.91 -26.54 18.97
N PRO A 195 -16.69 -27.28 19.78
CA PRO A 195 -17.95 -27.89 19.34
C PRO A 195 -19.02 -26.86 18.97
N ASP A 196 -18.94 -25.67 19.56
CA ASP A 196 -19.90 -24.58 19.34
C ASP A 196 -19.68 -23.84 18.00
N LEU A 197 -18.63 -24.20 17.25
CA LEU A 197 -18.22 -23.52 16.02
C LEU A 197 -18.05 -24.49 14.86
N ASN A 198 -18.21 -23.99 13.64
CA ASN A 198 -17.85 -24.73 12.43
C ASN A 198 -16.33 -24.74 12.26
N THR A 199 -15.69 -25.73 12.89
CA THR A 199 -14.24 -25.87 13.00
C THR A 199 -13.59 -26.38 11.71
N ARG A 200 -12.26 -26.21 11.64
CA ARG A 200 -11.40 -26.67 10.57
C ARG A 200 -10.49 -27.78 11.08
N ARG A 201 -9.95 -28.59 10.17
CA ARG A 201 -8.92 -29.60 10.52
C ARG A 201 -7.60 -29.00 11.00
N ARG A 202 -7.34 -27.72 10.70
CA ARG A 202 -6.10 -27.01 11.07
C ARG A 202 -6.34 -25.50 11.16
N THR A 203 -5.44 -24.81 11.88
CA THR A 203 -5.35 -23.35 11.87
C THR A 203 -5.22 -22.82 10.43
N PRO A 204 -5.98 -21.76 10.07
CA PRO A 204 -5.85 -21.09 8.78
C PRO A 204 -4.41 -20.63 8.53
N LYS A 205 -3.92 -20.86 7.30
CA LYS A 205 -2.62 -20.33 6.84
C LYS A 205 -2.79 -19.30 5.74
N LEU A 206 -3.87 -19.39 4.97
CA LEU A 206 -4.21 -18.41 3.94
C LEU A 206 -5.22 -17.39 4.49
N LEU A 207 -5.13 -16.15 4.02
CA LEU A 207 -6.04 -15.10 4.48
C LEU A 207 -7.51 -15.40 4.11
N ASN A 208 -7.76 -15.97 2.94
CA ASN A 208 -9.10 -16.39 2.54
C ASN A 208 -9.66 -17.56 3.38
N GLU A 209 -8.81 -18.47 3.87
CA GLU A 209 -9.22 -19.53 4.79
C GLU A 209 -9.71 -18.95 6.12
N LEU A 210 -9.00 -17.93 6.63
CA LEU A 210 -9.39 -17.23 7.85
C LEU A 210 -10.71 -16.48 7.66
N LEU A 211 -10.84 -15.72 6.58
CA LEU A 211 -12.06 -14.96 6.30
C LEU A 211 -13.28 -15.87 6.14
N GLY A 212 -13.15 -16.97 5.39
CA GLY A 212 -14.23 -17.94 5.25
C GLY A 212 -14.64 -18.57 6.59
N PHE A 213 -13.68 -18.84 7.48
CA PHE A 213 -13.98 -19.30 8.84
C PHE A 213 -14.75 -18.25 9.66
N LEU A 214 -14.33 -16.98 9.63
CA LEU A 214 -14.98 -15.90 10.38
C LEU A 214 -16.37 -15.58 9.86
N GLN A 215 -16.63 -15.76 8.57
CA GLN A 215 -17.95 -15.62 7.98
C GLN A 215 -18.90 -16.75 8.42
N GLN A 216 -18.39 -17.98 8.51
CA GLN A 216 -19.16 -19.13 9.01
C GLN A 216 -19.39 -19.08 10.53
N ASN A 217 -18.58 -18.30 11.25
CA ASN A 217 -18.61 -18.21 12.71
C ASN A 217 -18.67 -16.73 13.16
N PRO A 218 -19.84 -16.06 13.07
CA PRO A 218 -19.95 -14.62 13.28
C PRO A 218 -19.54 -14.13 14.68
N THR A 219 -19.56 -15.01 15.68
CA THR A 219 -19.20 -14.71 17.07
C THR A 219 -17.72 -14.96 17.37
N ALA A 220 -17.01 -15.73 16.54
CA ALA A 220 -15.62 -16.11 16.80
C ALA A 220 -14.69 -14.90 16.85
N PHE A 221 -13.87 -14.79 17.90
CA PHE A 221 -12.96 -13.67 18.15
C PHE A 221 -13.66 -12.29 18.29
N GLY A 222 -14.99 -12.28 18.47
CA GLY A 222 -15.76 -11.10 18.87
C GLY A 222 -15.78 -10.92 20.38
N PHE A 223 -16.21 -9.75 20.85
CA PHE A 223 -16.64 -9.59 22.24
C PHE A 223 -18.07 -10.13 22.34
N CYS A 224 -18.36 -10.97 23.35
CA CYS A 224 -19.71 -11.51 23.57
C CYS A 224 -20.74 -10.44 23.96
N SER A 225 -20.29 -9.27 24.40
CA SER A 225 -21.10 -8.21 25.03
C SER A 225 -20.84 -6.81 24.45
N ALA A 226 -20.27 -6.69 23.25
CA ALA A 226 -20.15 -5.38 22.62
C ALA A 226 -21.56 -4.82 22.33
N PRO A 227 -21.94 -3.66 22.87
CA PRO A 227 -23.15 -2.97 22.46
C PRO A 227 -23.13 -2.75 20.94
N GLU A 228 -24.30 -2.70 20.31
CA GLU A 228 -24.39 -2.26 18.92
C GLU A 228 -23.67 -0.91 18.77
N GLY A 229 -22.53 -0.90 18.08
CA GLY A 229 -21.78 0.33 17.80
C GLY A 229 -20.33 0.40 18.30
N ILE A 230 -19.80 -0.63 18.97
CA ILE A 230 -18.34 -0.73 19.16
C ILE A 230 -17.80 -1.88 18.28
N GLY A 231 -17.44 -1.50 17.05
CA GLY A 231 -16.78 -2.33 16.04
C GLY A 231 -15.45 -1.73 15.65
#